data_AF-A0A924ZIH0-F1
#
_entry.id   AF-A0A924ZIH0-F1
#
_cell.length_a   1.000
_cell.length_b   1.000
_cell.length_c   1.000
_cell.angle_alpha   90.00
_cell.angle_beta   90.00
_cell.angle_gamma   90.00
#
_symmetry.space_group_name_H-M   'P 1'
#
loop_
_entity.id
_entity.type
_entity.pdbx_description
1 polymer ?
#
loop_
_entity_poly.entity_id
_entity_poly.type
_entity_poly.pdbx_seq_one_letter_code
_entity_poly.pdbx_strand_id
1 'polypeptide(L)' 'MTTRYSFGGDEHIFVECSEEMSLDAFFKGMSITNALRDAKIRGVTEICPANASFQVRFDPDVIA' A
#
# COMPACT_ATOMS: atom_id res chain seq x y z
N MET A 1 12.05 -0.22 11.95
CA MET A 1 10.90 -0.39 11.03
C MET A 1 10.94 0.69 9.94
N THR A 2 11.63 0.40 8.84
CA THR A 2 11.70 1.30 7.67
C THR A 2 10.64 0.88 6.67
N THR A 3 9.85 1.83 6.17
CA THR A 3 8.88 1.54 5.09
C THR A 3 9.56 1.76 3.74
N ARG A 4 9.56 0.75 2.87
CA ARG A 4 10.11 0.83 1.52
C ARG A 4 8.99 0.86 0.49
N TYR A 5 9.18 1.67 -0.54
CA TYR A 5 8.24 1.82 -1.64
C TYR A 5 8.93 1.40 -2.93
N SER A 6 8.24 0.64 -3.75
CA SER A 6 8.70 0.26 -5.08
C SER A 6 7.54 0.25 -6.08
N PHE A 7 7.87 0.47 -7.35
CA PHE A 7 6.90 0.34 -8.42
C PHE A 7 6.72 -1.14 -8.77
N GLY A 8 5.46 -1.57 -8.86
CA GLY A 8 5.05 -2.88 -9.35
C GLY A 8 4.58 -2.79 -10.80
N GLY A 9 5.38 -2.19 -11.67
CA GLY A 9 4.97 -1.75 -13.01
C GLY A 9 4.36 -0.34 -12.99
N ASP A 10 3.61 0.00 -14.04
CA ASP A 10 3.12 1.37 -14.25
C ASP A 10 1.87 1.72 -13.43
N GLU A 11 1.13 0.70 -12.97
CA GLU A 11 -0.17 0.87 -12.31
C GLU A 11 -0.15 0.50 -10.83
N HIS A 12 1.00 0.10 -10.26
CA HIS A 12 1.07 -0.38 -8.89
C HIS A 12 2.22 0.22 -8.09
N ILE A 13 1.93 0.52 -6.83
CA ILE A 13 2.94 0.74 -5.80
C ILE A 13 2.90 -0.43 -4.84
N PHE A 14 4.04 -1.05 -4.61
CA PHE A 14 4.24 -2.05 -3.56
C PHE A 14 4.96 -1.39 -2.38
N VAL A 15 4.46 -1.67 -1.17
CA VAL A 15 4.97 -1.06 0.04
C VAL A 15 5.30 -2.13 1.05
N GLU A 16 6.56 -2.21 1.46
CA GLU A 16 7.03 -3.07 2.53
C GLU A 16 7.08 -2.27 3.82
N CYS A 17 6.33 -2.68 4.83
CA CYS A 17 6.30 -2.03 6.14
C CYS A 17 7.46 -2.47 7.06
N SER A 18 7.98 -3.68 6.84
CA SER A 18 9.05 -4.33 7.60
C SER A 18 9.61 -5.51 6.79
N GLU A 19 10.88 -5.85 7.00
CA GLU A 19 11.46 -7.13 6.52
C GLU A 19 10.98 -8.32 7.36
N GLU A 20 10.78 -8.09 8.65
CA GLU A 20 10.27 -9.09 9.57
C GLU A 20 8.74 -9.15 9.52
N MET A 21 8.22 -10.38 9.43
CA MET A 21 6.80 -10.67 9.57
C MET A 21 6.38 -10.63 11.05
N SER A 22 5.91 -9.46 11.51
CA SER A 22 5.45 -9.25 12.89
C SER A 22 4.02 -8.71 12.95
N LEU A 23 3.35 -8.93 14.08
CA LEU A 23 2.01 -8.36 14.35
C LEU A 23 2.02 -6.84 14.27
N ASP A 24 3.09 -6.19 14.73
CA ASP A 24 3.23 -4.74 14.66
C ASP A 24 3.28 -4.25 13.20
N ALA A 25 4.00 -4.96 12.33
CA ALA A 25 4.04 -4.67 10.90
C ALA A 25 2.66 -4.88 10.24
N PHE A 26 1.94 -5.92 10.66
CA PHE A 26 0.59 -6.20 10.21
C PHE A 26 -0.40 -5.11 10.59
N PHE A 27 -0.43 -4.68 11.86
CA PHE A 27 -1.32 -3.59 12.28
C PHE A 27 -0.96 -2.27 11.61
N LYS A 28 0.34 -2.00 11.40
CA LYS A 28 0.78 -0.83 10.61
C LYS A 28 0.25 -0.89 9.18
N GLY A 29 0.42 -2.01 8.49
CA GLY A 29 -0.10 -2.21 7.13
C GLY A 29 -1.62 -2.08 7.05
N MET A 30 -2.35 -2.66 8.01
CA MET A 30 -3.80 -2.56 8.10
C MET A 30 -4.27 -1.13 8.36
N SER A 31 -3.62 -0.40 9.27
CA SER A 31 -3.94 1.00 9.55
C SER A 31 -3.75 1.89 8.32
N ILE A 32 -2.68 1.68 7.55
CA ILE A 32 -2.41 2.45 6.33
C ILE A 32 -3.45 2.13 5.25
N THR A 33 -3.72 0.84 5.01
CA THR A 33 -4.68 0.43 3.97
C THR A 33 -6.11 0.87 4.29
N ASN A 34 -6.51 0.93 5.56
CA ASN A 34 -7.79 1.53 5.97
C ASN A 34 -7.82 3.04 5.71
N ALA A 35 -6.77 3.78 6.10
CA ALA A 35 -6.69 5.21 5.84
C ALA A 35 -6.74 5.54 4.33
N LEU A 36 -6.10 4.71 3.49
CA LEU A 36 -6.17 4.85 2.03
C LEU A 36 -7.60 4.65 1.49
N ARG A 37 -8.35 3.68 2.02
CA ARG A 37 -9.76 3.46 1.65
C ARG A 37 -10.62 4.66 2.03
N ASP A 38 -10.44 5.19 3.23
CA ASP A 38 -11.22 6.32 3.75
C ASP A 38 -10.91 7.63 3.03
N ALA A 39 -9.66 7.80 2.56
CA ALA A 39 -9.25 8.97 1.80
C ALA A 39 -9.92 9.08 0.43
N LYS A 40 -10.48 7.99 -0.12
CA LYS A 40 -11.18 7.95 -1.42
C LYS A 40 -10.40 8.66 -2.52
N ILE A 41 -9.10 8.39 -2.59
CA ILE A 41 -8.17 9.04 -3.53
C ILE A 41 -8.62 8.72 -4.95
N ARG A 42 -8.96 9.76 -5.72
CA ARG A 42 -9.35 9.62 -7.12
C ARG A 42 -8.21 8.98 -7.91
N GLY A 43 -8.50 7.89 -8.60
CA GLY A 43 -7.51 7.12 -9.37
C GLY A 43 -6.95 5.91 -8.63
N VAL A 44 -7.10 5.79 -7.31
CA VAL A 44 -6.81 4.52 -6.62
C VAL A 44 -7.94 3.54 -6.88
N THR A 45 -7.63 2.42 -7.53
CA THR A 45 -8.62 1.43 -7.96
C THR A 45 -8.67 0.22 -7.02
N GLU A 46 -7.52 -0.19 -6.47
CA GLU A 46 -7.44 -1.34 -5.56
C GLU A 46 -6.43 -1.13 -4.44
N ILE A 47 -6.74 -1.71 -3.27
CA ILE A 47 -5.86 -1.73 -2.10
C ILE A 47 -5.82 -3.16 -1.58
N CYS A 48 -4.64 -3.78 -1.64
CA CYS A 48 -4.41 -5.18 -1.32
C CYS A 48 -3.46 -5.28 -0.11
N PRO A 49 -3.99 -5.40 1.12
CA PRO A 49 -3.17 -5.60 2.31
C PRO A 49 -2.53 -7.01 2.32
N ALA A 50 -1.33 -7.10 2.87
CA ALA A 50 -0.62 -8.35 3.16
C ALA A 50 -0.03 -8.29 4.59
N ASN A 51 0.78 -9.30 4.97
CA ASN A 51 1.25 -9.42 6.35
C ASN A 51 2.16 -8.26 6.79
N ALA A 52 3.29 -8.05 6.12
CA ALA A 52 4.23 -6.97 6.41
C ALA A 52 4.37 -5.99 5.24
N SER A 53 3.40 -6.00 4.34
CA SER A 53 3.38 -5.20 3.12
C SER A 53 1.96 -4.95 2.64
N PHE A 54 1.80 -4.10 1.64
CA PHE A 54 0.55 -3.94 0.91
C PHE A 54 0.85 -3.45 -0.51
N GLN A 55 -0.12 -3.61 -1.40
CA GLN A 55 -0.07 -3.10 -2.76
C GLN A 55 -1.25 -2.15 -2.99
N VAL A 56 -1.00 -1.08 -3.75
CA VAL A 56 -2.03 -0.14 -4.21
C VAL A 56 -1.98 -0.13 -5.72
N ARG A 57 -3.12 -0.41 -6.36
CA ARG A 57 -3.30 -0.20 -7.79
C ARG A 57 -3.89 1.19 -8.02
N PHE A 58 -3.34 1.90 -8.99
CA PHE A 58 -3.83 3.22 -9.38
C PHE A 58 -3.90 3.35 -10.90
N ASP A 59 -4.73 4.27 -11.35
CA ASP A 59 -4.86 4.69 -12.73
C ASP A 59 -3.86 5.83 -13.01
N PRO A 60 -2.80 5.60 -13.81
CA PRO A 60 -1.76 6.58 -14.09
C PRO A 60 -2.26 7.77 -14.93
N ASP A 61 -3.35 7.62 -15.67
CA ASP A 61 -3.95 8.75 -16.41
C ASP A 61 -4.68 9.72 -15.46
N VAL A 62 -5.03 9.25 -14.26
CA VAL A 62 -5.70 10.04 -13.22
C VAL A 62 -4.71 10.61 -12.19
N ILE A 63 -3.65 9.84 -11.86
CA ILE A 63 -2.59 10.20 -10.92
C ILE A 63 -1.28 10.36 -11.71
N ALA A 64 -0.93 11.60 -12.05
CA ALA A 64 0.29 11.98 -12.77
C ALA A 64 1.27 12.76 -11.88
#